data_AF-A0A1G1P7R4-F1
#
_entry.id   AF-A0A1G1P7R4-F1
#
_cell.length_a   1.000
_cell.length_b   1.000
_cell.length_c   1.000
_cell.angle_alpha   90.00
_cell.angle_beta   90.00
_cell.angle_gamma   90.00
#
_symmetry.space_group_name_H-M   'P 1'
#
loop_
_entity.id
_entity.type
_entity.pdbx_description
1 polymer ?
#
loop_
_entity_poly.entity_id
_entity_poly.type
_entity_poly.pdbx_seq_one_letter_code
_entity_poly.pdbx_strand_id
1 'polypeptide(L)'
;MYIYKAGVVGGGTMGAGIAQVISYSGMPVVLKEVSQPLVDKALATARAIYQGRVDKGKMSPQDLEAKMTLITGTTDPAAFKDVDLVIEAVPERLDLKRQVLAELDAVCPPTAILCSNTSALSISALGAATKRPDKVIGLHFFFPAHVMKLVEVIPGVSTGSETVEDATAFAEGLRKAPIRVNECPGFLVNRLLMPYLNEAVFCLQEGAAAMPAIESAMTGAGWPMGPFTLVDALGLDVCAEAGTVLLEGYGERMRPAALWASLLEAQRFGRKRGAGFYRYAESSDPRAAGTADDALTQMIAAIRAKGAAPTAFSPERLMFGMVNEAVLALQEGISTAADIDLGVVAGLGYPLAEGGILHYADRVGLDTVLAGLETFATTLGPRFHPAYRLRQMVAAGALGVKATRGFFEYP
;
A
#
# COMPACT_ATOMS: atom_id res chain seq x y z
N MET A 1 -14.94 -18.65 12.69
CA MET A 1 -15.00 -19.81 11.78
C MET A 1 -13.60 -20.20 11.28
N TYR A 2 -13.31 -21.49 11.15
CA TYR A 2 -12.11 -21.97 10.43
C TYR A 2 -12.36 -21.94 8.92
N ILE A 3 -11.44 -21.32 8.17
CA ILE A 3 -11.46 -21.29 6.71
C ILE A 3 -10.74 -22.52 6.17
N TYR A 4 -11.46 -23.43 5.52
CA TYR A 4 -10.92 -24.65 4.91
C TYR A 4 -10.78 -24.54 3.40
N LYS A 5 -11.62 -23.73 2.75
CA LYS A 5 -11.58 -23.49 1.30
C LYS A 5 -11.79 -22.01 1.01
N ALA A 6 -10.89 -21.44 0.22
CA ALA A 6 -10.97 -20.04 -0.19
C ALA A 6 -11.31 -19.88 -1.67
N GLY A 7 -11.77 -18.70 -2.04
CA GLY A 7 -12.01 -18.28 -3.40
C GLY A 7 -11.23 -17.01 -3.73
N VAL A 8 -10.87 -16.83 -5.00
CA VAL A 8 -10.31 -15.59 -5.55
C VAL A 8 -11.03 -15.27 -6.86
N VAL A 9 -11.55 -14.05 -6.99
CA VAL A 9 -12.21 -13.57 -8.22
C VAL A 9 -11.35 -12.52 -8.90
N GLY A 10 -10.98 -12.75 -10.15
CA GLY A 10 -9.99 -11.97 -10.89
C GLY A 10 -8.61 -12.60 -10.75
N GLY A 11 -8.06 -13.06 -11.87
CA GLY A 11 -6.80 -13.78 -12.01
C GLY A 11 -5.67 -12.91 -12.57
N GLY A 12 -5.82 -11.59 -12.48
CA GLY A 12 -4.73 -10.65 -12.73
C GLY A 12 -3.54 -10.86 -11.77
N THR A 13 -2.55 -9.97 -11.85
CA THR A 13 -1.31 -10.09 -11.08
C THR A 13 -1.53 -10.30 -9.58
N MET A 14 -2.47 -9.57 -8.98
CA MET A 14 -2.81 -9.70 -7.57
C MET A 14 -3.52 -11.01 -7.27
N GLY A 15 -4.61 -11.32 -7.96
CA GLY A 15 -5.41 -12.51 -7.68
C GLY A 15 -4.67 -13.83 -7.90
N ALA A 16 -3.86 -13.93 -8.96
CA ALA A 16 -2.98 -15.09 -9.16
C ALA A 16 -1.95 -15.23 -8.03
N GLY A 17 -1.38 -14.12 -7.56
CA GLY A 17 -0.48 -14.09 -6.41
C GLY A 17 -1.17 -14.47 -5.09
N ILE A 18 -2.39 -14.02 -4.87
CA ILE A 18 -3.19 -14.35 -3.67
C ILE A 18 -3.56 -15.83 -3.69
N ALA A 19 -4.03 -16.37 -4.81
CA ALA A 19 -4.31 -17.82 -4.95
C ALA A 19 -3.05 -18.66 -4.75
N GLN A 20 -1.89 -18.19 -5.23
CA GLN A 20 -0.60 -18.83 -4.94
C GLN A 20 -0.28 -18.82 -3.44
N VAL A 21 -0.47 -17.70 -2.73
CA VAL A 21 -0.24 -17.62 -1.27
C VAL A 21 -1.14 -18.58 -0.51
N ILE A 22 -2.42 -18.67 -0.88
CA ILE A 22 -3.40 -19.56 -0.25
C ILE A 22 -3.02 -21.03 -0.47
N SER A 23 -2.77 -21.43 -1.72
CA SER A 23 -2.33 -22.81 -1.99
C SER A 23 -0.99 -23.13 -1.30
N TYR A 24 -0.08 -22.16 -1.19
CA TYR A 24 1.20 -22.34 -0.52
C TYR A 24 1.05 -22.69 0.97
N SER A 25 0.04 -22.15 1.67
CA SER A 25 -0.28 -22.54 3.05
C SER A 25 -0.85 -23.96 3.16
N GLY A 26 -1.24 -24.58 2.05
CA GLY A 26 -1.85 -25.91 2.00
C GLY A 26 -3.37 -25.89 1.90
N MET A 27 -3.97 -24.72 1.69
CA MET A 27 -5.42 -24.55 1.58
C MET A 27 -5.89 -24.64 0.12
N PRO A 28 -6.94 -25.42 -0.19
CA PRO A 28 -7.61 -25.39 -1.49
C PRO A 28 -8.17 -24.00 -1.83
N VAL A 29 -7.98 -23.58 -3.08
CA VAL A 29 -8.45 -22.28 -3.58
C VAL A 29 -9.11 -22.41 -4.95
N VAL A 30 -10.26 -21.76 -5.11
CA VAL A 30 -10.93 -21.60 -6.40
C VAL A 30 -10.54 -20.25 -6.99
N LEU A 31 -10.04 -20.24 -8.23
CA LEU A 31 -9.64 -19.03 -8.95
C LEU A 31 -10.58 -18.81 -10.13
N LYS A 32 -11.44 -17.79 -10.06
CA LYS A 32 -12.39 -17.46 -11.12
C LYS A 32 -11.89 -16.32 -11.99
N GLU A 33 -12.00 -16.53 -13.30
CA GLU A 33 -11.84 -15.48 -14.31
C GLU A 33 -13.03 -15.44 -15.28
N VAL A 34 -13.16 -14.35 -16.04
CA VAL A 34 -14.28 -14.18 -16.98
C VAL A 34 -14.16 -15.03 -18.25
N SER A 35 -12.99 -15.61 -18.52
CA SER A 35 -12.75 -16.46 -19.68
C SER A 35 -11.63 -17.48 -19.42
N GLN A 36 -11.69 -18.64 -20.09
CA GLN A 36 -10.68 -19.69 -19.95
C GLN A 36 -9.25 -19.20 -20.26
N PRO A 37 -9.00 -18.38 -21.31
CA PRO A 37 -7.65 -17.86 -21.55
C PRO A 37 -7.09 -17.04 -20.38
N LEU A 38 -7.94 -16.31 -19.65
CA LEU A 38 -7.52 -15.58 -18.45
C LEU A 38 -7.30 -16.51 -17.26
N VAL A 39 -8.10 -17.56 -17.10
CA VAL A 39 -7.85 -18.64 -16.13
C VAL A 39 -6.48 -19.25 -16.37
N ASP A 40 -6.18 -19.65 -17.61
CA ASP A 40 -4.91 -20.29 -17.97
C ASP A 40 -3.72 -19.36 -17.70
N LYS A 41 -3.86 -18.07 -18.03
CA LYS A 41 -2.85 -17.04 -17.73
C LYS A 41 -2.62 -16.89 -16.22
N ALA A 42 -3.68 -16.90 -15.43
CA ALA A 42 -3.58 -16.76 -13.98
C ALA A 42 -2.92 -17.98 -13.34
N LEU A 43 -3.27 -19.19 -13.79
CA LEU A 43 -2.62 -20.44 -13.36
C LEU A 43 -1.14 -20.48 -13.77
N ALA A 44 -0.80 -20.03 -14.98
CA ALA A 44 0.59 -19.90 -15.43
C ALA A 44 1.37 -18.90 -14.56
N THR A 45 0.74 -17.79 -14.16
CA THR A 45 1.35 -16.79 -13.26
C THR A 45 1.64 -17.39 -11.88
N ALA A 46 0.67 -18.11 -11.28
CA ALA A 46 0.89 -18.79 -10.01
C ALA A 46 1.99 -19.86 -10.10
N ARG A 47 2.02 -20.65 -11.18
CA ARG A 47 3.07 -21.63 -11.46
C ARG A 47 4.44 -20.99 -11.61
N ALA A 48 4.54 -19.85 -12.30
CA ALA A 48 5.81 -19.13 -12.48
C ALA A 48 6.40 -18.66 -11.14
N ILE A 49 5.56 -18.24 -10.19
CA ILE A 49 6.00 -17.89 -8.83
C ILE A 49 6.61 -19.11 -8.12
N TYR A 50 5.96 -20.28 -8.21
CA TYR A 50 6.51 -21.52 -7.66
C TYR A 50 7.79 -21.96 -8.37
N GLN A 51 7.82 -21.89 -9.69
CA GLN A 51 8.99 -22.24 -10.50
C GLN A 51 10.20 -21.39 -10.09
N GLY A 52 10.00 -20.08 -9.88
CA GLY A 52 11.06 -19.20 -9.38
C GLY A 52 11.58 -19.58 -7.98
N ARG A 53 10.82 -20.35 -7.17
CA ARG A 53 11.33 -20.93 -5.91
C ARG A 53 12.11 -22.22 -6.15
N VAL A 54 11.67 -23.06 -7.09
CA VAL A 54 12.37 -24.27 -7.51
C VAL A 54 13.73 -23.91 -8.10
N ASP A 55 13.77 -22.93 -8.99
CA ASP A 55 15.01 -22.46 -9.64
C ASP A 55 16.02 -21.92 -8.61
N LYS A 56 15.53 -21.38 -7.48
CA LYS A 56 16.34 -20.90 -6.35
C LYS A 56 16.67 -21.98 -5.32
N GLY A 57 16.30 -23.24 -5.56
CA GLY A 57 16.50 -24.36 -4.64
C GLY A 57 15.70 -24.27 -3.33
N LYS A 58 14.64 -23.44 -3.28
CA LYS A 58 13.81 -23.22 -2.08
C LYS A 58 12.54 -24.08 -2.03
N MET A 59 12.36 -24.98 -3.01
CA MET A 59 11.20 -25.84 -3.20
C MET A 59 11.57 -26.99 -4.16
N SER A 60 11.03 -28.19 -3.95
CA SER A 60 11.18 -29.29 -4.93
C SER A 60 10.16 -29.18 -6.07
N PRO A 61 10.44 -29.73 -7.27
CA PRO A 61 9.45 -29.82 -8.34
C PRO A 61 8.17 -30.56 -7.92
N GLN A 62 8.30 -31.58 -7.07
CA GLN A 62 7.17 -32.35 -6.55
C GLN A 62 6.28 -31.50 -5.64
N ASP A 63 6.87 -30.68 -4.77
CA ASP A 63 6.12 -29.74 -3.91
C ASP A 63 5.38 -28.70 -4.76
N LEU A 64 6.00 -28.22 -5.85
CA LEU A 64 5.34 -27.31 -6.78
C LEU A 64 4.05 -27.93 -7.33
N GLU A 65 4.13 -29.15 -7.87
CA GLU A 65 2.94 -29.82 -8.42
C GLU A 65 1.88 -30.04 -7.34
N ALA A 66 2.27 -30.51 -6.15
CA ALA A 66 1.37 -30.70 -5.01
C ALA A 66 0.69 -29.40 -4.54
N LYS A 67 1.34 -28.25 -4.71
CA LYS A 67 0.73 -26.94 -4.40
C LYS A 67 -0.17 -26.44 -5.54
N MET A 68 0.19 -26.72 -6.79
CA MET A 68 -0.63 -26.37 -7.94
C MET A 68 -1.96 -27.15 -7.98
N THR A 69 -1.99 -28.40 -7.52
CA THR A 69 -3.26 -29.18 -7.45
C THR A 69 -4.29 -28.60 -6.50
N LEU A 70 -3.89 -27.73 -5.57
CA LEU A 70 -4.80 -27.01 -4.67
C LEU A 70 -5.47 -25.81 -5.34
N ILE A 71 -5.03 -25.39 -6.54
CA ILE A 71 -5.63 -24.27 -7.29
C ILE A 71 -6.58 -24.84 -8.34
N THR A 72 -7.88 -24.61 -8.16
CA THR A 72 -8.90 -24.93 -9.16
C THR A 72 -9.27 -23.67 -9.95
N GLY A 73 -8.79 -23.57 -11.19
CA GLY A 73 -9.17 -22.50 -12.12
C GLY A 73 -10.54 -22.77 -12.75
N THR A 74 -11.39 -21.73 -12.85
CA THR A 74 -12.75 -21.87 -13.40
C THR A 74 -13.27 -20.57 -14.01
N THR A 75 -14.28 -20.66 -14.86
CA THR A 75 -15.12 -19.54 -15.27
C THR A 75 -16.50 -19.56 -14.59
N ASP A 76 -16.87 -20.69 -13.99
CA ASP A 76 -18.19 -20.95 -13.42
C ASP A 76 -18.28 -20.47 -11.95
N PRO A 77 -19.17 -19.51 -11.63
CA PRO A 77 -19.38 -19.06 -10.25
C PRO A 77 -20.00 -20.13 -9.33
N ALA A 78 -20.58 -21.21 -9.85
CA ALA A 78 -21.09 -22.29 -9.00
C ALA A 78 -19.98 -23.03 -8.21
N ALA A 79 -18.72 -22.85 -8.61
CA ALA A 79 -17.56 -23.37 -7.88
C ALA A 79 -17.34 -22.73 -6.49
N PHE A 80 -18.04 -21.63 -6.17
CA PHE A 80 -17.98 -20.96 -4.87
C PHE A 80 -19.04 -21.44 -3.86
N LYS A 81 -19.85 -22.45 -4.20
CA LYS A 81 -20.96 -22.92 -3.34
C LYS A 81 -20.54 -23.54 -2.01
N ASP A 82 -19.26 -23.82 -1.81
CA ASP A 82 -18.68 -24.50 -0.64
C ASP A 82 -17.40 -23.80 -0.14
N VAL A 83 -17.20 -22.52 -0.49
CA VAL A 83 -16.08 -21.71 0.01
C VAL A 83 -16.47 -21.03 1.32
N ASP A 84 -15.51 -20.88 2.22
CA ASP A 84 -15.70 -20.21 3.52
C ASP A 84 -15.35 -18.71 3.43
N LEU A 85 -14.44 -18.34 2.52
CA LEU A 85 -14.00 -16.96 2.31
C LEU A 85 -13.66 -16.72 0.83
N VAL A 86 -14.08 -15.59 0.26
CA VAL A 86 -13.74 -15.19 -1.12
C VAL A 86 -13.03 -13.85 -1.14
N ILE A 87 -11.97 -13.70 -1.93
CA ILE A 87 -11.25 -12.44 -2.13
C ILE A 87 -11.48 -11.95 -3.55
N GLU A 88 -12.19 -10.84 -3.67
CA GLU A 88 -12.35 -10.12 -4.92
C GLU A 88 -11.07 -9.31 -5.24
N ALA A 89 -10.50 -9.53 -6.42
CA ALA A 89 -9.29 -8.90 -6.95
C ALA A 89 -9.45 -8.52 -8.44
N VAL A 90 -10.66 -8.08 -8.83
CA VAL A 90 -10.99 -7.54 -10.15
C VAL A 90 -10.55 -6.07 -10.27
N PRO A 91 -10.58 -5.46 -11.48
CA PRO A 91 -10.17 -4.06 -11.68
C PRO A 91 -10.80 -3.07 -10.71
N GLU A 92 -10.06 -2.00 -10.42
CA GLU A 92 -10.39 -0.99 -9.39
C GLU A 92 -11.53 -0.05 -9.82
N ARG A 93 -12.73 -0.61 -9.98
CA ARG A 93 -13.95 0.12 -10.35
C ARG A 93 -15.07 -0.24 -9.39
N LEU A 94 -15.61 0.77 -8.69
CA LEU A 94 -16.63 0.57 -7.66
C LEU A 94 -17.84 -0.21 -8.18
N ASP A 95 -18.40 0.17 -9.33
CA ASP A 95 -19.58 -0.50 -9.88
C ASP A 95 -19.32 -1.97 -10.23
N LEU A 96 -18.14 -2.26 -10.78
CA LEU A 96 -17.74 -3.62 -11.12
C LEU A 96 -17.59 -4.48 -9.85
N LYS A 97 -16.91 -3.96 -8.82
CA LYS A 97 -16.73 -4.68 -7.56
C LYS A 97 -18.05 -4.90 -6.83
N ARG A 98 -18.97 -3.92 -6.86
CA ARG A 98 -20.34 -4.08 -6.34
C ARG A 98 -21.09 -5.20 -7.05
N GLN A 99 -21.01 -5.24 -8.39
CA GLN A 99 -21.63 -6.29 -9.18
C GLN A 99 -21.05 -7.67 -8.81
N VAL A 100 -19.73 -7.79 -8.71
CA VAL A 100 -19.05 -9.03 -8.34
C VAL A 100 -19.42 -9.49 -6.93
N LEU A 101 -19.44 -8.59 -5.94
CA LEU A 101 -19.84 -8.94 -4.58
C LEU A 101 -21.32 -9.34 -4.47
N ALA A 102 -22.21 -8.72 -5.25
CA ALA A 102 -23.60 -9.12 -5.32
C ALA A 102 -23.78 -10.53 -5.96
N GLU A 103 -22.99 -10.85 -7.00
CA GLU A 103 -22.95 -12.20 -7.57
C GLU A 103 -22.43 -13.22 -6.54
N LEU A 104 -21.35 -12.89 -5.84
CA LEU A 104 -20.78 -13.74 -4.78
C LEU A 104 -21.75 -13.98 -3.61
N ASP A 105 -22.46 -12.94 -3.18
CA ASP A 105 -23.51 -13.03 -2.16
C ASP A 105 -24.63 -14.01 -2.56
N ALA A 106 -24.95 -14.11 -3.85
CA ALA A 106 -25.96 -15.05 -4.33
C ALA A 106 -25.48 -16.51 -4.40
N VAL A 107 -24.19 -16.75 -4.71
CA VAL A 107 -23.67 -18.10 -4.96
C VAL A 107 -22.96 -18.74 -3.76
N CYS A 108 -22.40 -17.93 -2.85
CA CYS A 108 -21.66 -18.43 -1.70
C CYS A 108 -22.60 -18.82 -0.54
N PRO A 109 -22.23 -19.83 0.29
CA PRO A 109 -22.96 -20.15 1.51
C PRO A 109 -23.24 -18.92 2.37
N PRO A 110 -24.39 -18.77 3.04
CA PRO A 110 -24.71 -17.60 3.87
C PRO A 110 -23.65 -17.21 4.91
N THR A 111 -22.87 -18.20 5.37
CA THR A 111 -21.79 -18.01 6.35
C THR A 111 -20.47 -17.52 5.74
N ALA A 112 -20.31 -17.57 4.43
CA ALA A 112 -19.07 -17.22 3.75
C ALA A 112 -18.76 -15.73 3.88
N ILE A 113 -17.48 -15.42 4.11
CA ILE A 113 -16.95 -14.05 4.18
C ILE A 113 -16.60 -13.57 2.77
N LEU A 114 -17.03 -12.35 2.43
CA LEU A 114 -16.74 -11.72 1.15
C LEU A 114 -15.73 -10.59 1.36
N CYS A 115 -14.51 -10.81 0.89
CA CYS A 115 -13.42 -9.86 0.99
C CYS A 115 -13.24 -9.08 -0.33
N SER A 116 -12.86 -7.81 -0.25
CA SER A 116 -12.30 -7.07 -1.39
C SER A 116 -10.83 -6.74 -1.15
N ASN A 117 -9.99 -6.98 -2.16
CA ASN A 117 -8.58 -6.55 -2.22
C ASN A 117 -8.43 -5.13 -2.80
N THR A 118 -9.48 -4.31 -2.78
CA THR A 118 -9.38 -2.89 -3.14
C THR A 118 -8.26 -2.20 -2.35
N SER A 119 -7.64 -1.17 -2.91
CA SER A 119 -6.59 -0.38 -2.25
C SER A 119 -7.07 1.00 -1.79
N ALA A 120 -8.30 1.37 -2.15
CA ALA A 120 -8.81 2.74 -2.00
C ALA A 120 -10.34 2.87 -1.92
N LEU A 121 -11.11 1.91 -2.44
CA LEU A 121 -12.56 2.00 -2.50
C LEU A 121 -13.19 1.69 -1.14
N SER A 122 -14.36 2.29 -0.90
CA SER A 122 -15.09 2.10 0.35
C SER A 122 -15.62 0.67 0.48
N ILE A 123 -15.13 -0.05 1.49
CA ILE A 123 -15.67 -1.35 1.94
C ILE A 123 -17.12 -1.22 2.38
N SER A 124 -17.52 -0.12 3.03
CA SER A 124 -18.92 0.11 3.39
C SER A 124 -19.82 0.23 2.17
N ALA A 125 -19.37 0.96 1.13
CA ALA A 125 -20.09 1.10 -0.13
C ALA A 125 -20.17 -0.21 -0.93
N LEU A 126 -19.19 -1.10 -0.76
CA LEU A 126 -19.18 -2.45 -1.31
C LEU A 126 -20.11 -3.39 -0.54
N GLY A 127 -20.07 -3.35 0.80
CA GLY A 127 -20.94 -4.15 1.66
C GLY A 127 -22.42 -3.87 1.44
N ALA A 128 -22.79 -2.61 1.23
CA ALA A 128 -24.15 -2.18 0.92
C ALA A 128 -24.73 -2.77 -0.38
N ALA A 129 -23.90 -3.32 -1.28
CA ALA A 129 -24.36 -4.01 -2.49
C ALA A 129 -24.76 -5.48 -2.24
N THR A 130 -24.61 -5.98 -1.00
CA THR A 130 -24.89 -7.36 -0.61
C THR A 130 -26.02 -7.43 0.41
N LYS A 131 -26.59 -8.62 0.62
CA LYS A 131 -27.57 -8.93 1.67
C LYS A 131 -26.92 -9.32 3.00
N ARG A 132 -25.59 -9.36 3.07
CA ARG A 132 -24.78 -9.78 4.23
C ARG A 132 -23.65 -8.79 4.55
N PRO A 133 -23.92 -7.48 4.68
CA PRO A 133 -22.87 -6.49 4.87
C PRO A 133 -22.01 -6.73 6.13
N ASP A 134 -22.52 -7.50 7.10
CA ASP A 134 -21.79 -7.98 8.27
C ASP A 134 -20.68 -8.99 7.94
N LYS A 135 -20.81 -9.73 6.84
CA LYS A 135 -19.81 -10.68 6.33
C LYS A 135 -18.94 -10.10 5.20
N VAL A 136 -19.01 -8.79 4.94
CA VAL A 136 -18.16 -8.10 3.94
C VAL A 136 -17.01 -7.37 4.64
N ILE A 137 -15.79 -7.50 4.13
CA ILE A 137 -14.60 -6.86 4.71
C ILE A 137 -13.55 -6.50 3.63
N GLY A 138 -12.68 -5.53 3.90
CA GLY A 138 -11.47 -5.32 3.11
C GLY A 138 -10.35 -6.23 3.58
N LEU A 139 -9.67 -6.88 2.63
CA LEU A 139 -8.48 -7.68 2.90
C LEU A 139 -7.42 -7.32 1.87
N HIS A 140 -6.73 -6.20 2.12
CA HIS A 140 -5.84 -5.56 1.17
C HIS A 140 -4.43 -6.17 1.27
N PHE A 141 -4.08 -6.98 0.27
CA PHE A 141 -2.74 -7.52 0.07
C PHE A 141 -1.87 -6.53 -0.71
N PHE A 142 -0.59 -6.51 -0.38
CA PHE A 142 0.39 -5.65 -1.04
C PHE A 142 1.08 -6.38 -2.19
N PHE A 143 1.28 -5.69 -3.31
CA PHE A 143 2.01 -6.23 -4.45
C PHE A 143 3.53 -6.24 -4.19
N PRO A 144 4.26 -7.32 -4.53
CA PRO A 144 3.78 -8.64 -4.93
C PRO A 144 3.25 -9.45 -3.74
N ALA A 145 2.03 -10.00 -3.87
CA ALA A 145 1.33 -10.68 -2.76
C ALA A 145 2.11 -11.85 -2.14
N HIS A 146 2.96 -12.55 -2.89
CA HIS A 146 3.76 -13.67 -2.40
C HIS A 146 5.06 -13.24 -1.67
N VAL A 147 5.47 -11.99 -1.83
CA VAL A 147 6.65 -11.40 -1.18
C VAL A 147 6.24 -10.59 0.05
N MET A 148 5.29 -9.69 -0.13
CA MET A 148 4.87 -8.74 0.92
C MET A 148 4.19 -9.46 2.08
N LYS A 149 4.53 -9.07 3.30
CA LYS A 149 4.02 -9.71 4.52
C LYS A 149 2.75 -9.06 5.04
N LEU A 150 2.61 -7.75 4.86
CA LEU A 150 1.48 -6.99 5.35
C LEU A 150 0.18 -7.37 4.64
N VAL A 151 -0.90 -7.42 5.42
CA VAL A 151 -2.28 -7.38 4.93
C VAL A 151 -3.03 -6.36 5.78
N GLU A 152 -3.72 -5.40 5.16
CA GLU A 152 -4.63 -4.53 5.91
C GLU A 152 -6.00 -5.21 6.00
N VAL A 153 -6.54 -5.31 7.22
CA VAL A 153 -7.87 -5.84 7.51
C VAL A 153 -8.79 -4.65 7.78
N ILE A 154 -9.71 -4.37 6.85
CA ILE A 154 -10.49 -3.14 6.81
C ILE A 154 -11.98 -3.43 7.03
N PRO A 155 -12.49 -3.36 8.27
CA PRO A 155 -13.93 -3.42 8.50
C PRO A 155 -14.63 -2.21 7.88
N GLY A 156 -15.71 -2.47 7.15
CA GLY A 156 -16.71 -1.45 6.85
C GLY A 156 -17.61 -1.22 8.06
N VAL A 157 -18.50 -0.22 7.97
CA VAL A 157 -19.39 0.22 9.06
C VAL A 157 -20.26 -0.91 9.60
N SER A 158 -20.70 -1.82 8.73
CA SER A 158 -21.59 -2.93 9.10
C SER A 158 -20.87 -4.24 9.39
N THR A 159 -19.55 -4.33 9.17
CA THR A 159 -18.79 -5.58 9.29
C THR A 159 -18.85 -6.10 10.73
N GLY A 160 -19.23 -7.36 10.90
CA GLY A 160 -19.31 -8.01 12.21
C GLY A 160 -17.94 -8.28 12.82
N SER A 161 -17.82 -8.24 14.15
CA SER A 161 -16.56 -8.50 14.85
C SER A 161 -16.00 -9.91 14.55
N GLU A 162 -16.87 -10.92 14.48
CA GLU A 162 -16.48 -12.29 14.11
C GLU A 162 -15.83 -12.33 12.72
N THR A 163 -16.34 -11.54 11.75
CA THR A 163 -15.74 -11.47 10.42
C THR A 163 -14.35 -10.83 10.43
N VAL A 164 -14.14 -9.83 11.29
CA VAL A 164 -12.80 -9.22 11.48
C VAL A 164 -11.84 -10.25 12.08
N GLU A 165 -12.26 -10.96 13.12
CA GLU A 165 -11.46 -11.99 13.79
C GLU A 165 -11.09 -13.13 12.83
N ASP A 166 -12.07 -13.63 12.07
CA ASP A 166 -11.88 -14.72 11.11
C ASP A 166 -10.97 -14.32 9.94
N ALA A 167 -11.15 -13.11 9.40
CA ALA A 167 -10.31 -12.60 8.33
C ALA A 167 -8.86 -12.35 8.81
N THR A 168 -8.69 -11.90 10.06
CA THR A 168 -7.39 -11.72 10.70
C THR A 168 -6.70 -13.08 10.87
N ALA A 169 -7.38 -14.05 11.50
CA ALA A 169 -6.85 -15.40 11.69
C ALA A 169 -6.53 -16.09 10.35
N PHE A 170 -7.35 -15.87 9.32
CA PHE A 170 -7.06 -16.34 7.96
C PHE A 170 -5.74 -15.75 7.44
N ALA A 171 -5.53 -14.43 7.53
CA ALA A 171 -4.29 -13.80 7.08
C ALA A 171 -3.06 -14.31 7.87
N GLU A 172 -3.17 -14.50 9.19
CA GLU A 172 -2.12 -15.11 10.01
C GLU A 172 -1.81 -16.54 9.58
N GLY A 173 -2.84 -17.34 9.28
CA GLY A 173 -2.70 -18.70 8.74
C GLY A 173 -1.94 -18.75 7.41
N LEU A 174 -2.00 -17.67 6.62
CA LEU A 174 -1.20 -17.49 5.41
C LEU A 174 0.25 -17.02 5.69
N ARG A 175 0.64 -16.89 6.96
CA ARG A 175 1.91 -16.31 7.42
C ARG A 175 2.11 -14.87 6.94
N LYS A 176 1.01 -14.12 6.92
CA LYS A 176 0.97 -12.66 6.77
C LYS A 176 0.96 -12.00 8.15
N ALA A 177 1.24 -10.70 8.15
CA ALA A 177 1.12 -9.84 9.31
C ALA A 177 -0.11 -8.95 9.07
N PRO A 178 -1.31 -9.35 9.53
CA PRO A 178 -2.47 -8.49 9.43
C PRO A 178 -2.35 -7.31 10.38
N ILE A 179 -2.79 -6.13 9.94
CA ILE A 179 -3.05 -4.97 10.79
C ILE A 179 -4.49 -4.55 10.62
N ARG A 180 -5.14 -4.14 11.72
CA ARG A 180 -6.50 -3.62 11.65
C ARG A 180 -6.45 -2.14 11.27
N VAL A 181 -7.19 -1.79 10.22
CA VAL A 181 -7.27 -0.42 9.70
C VAL A 181 -8.73 -0.04 9.54
N ASN A 182 -9.20 0.95 10.27
CA ASN A 182 -10.54 1.48 10.03
C ASN A 182 -10.59 2.14 8.65
N GLU A 183 -11.72 1.94 7.97
CA GLU A 183 -11.94 2.42 6.61
C GLU A 183 -11.70 3.94 6.49
N CYS A 184 -10.81 4.32 5.58
CA CYS A 184 -10.58 5.70 5.17
C CYS A 184 -9.97 5.74 3.75
N PRO A 185 -10.01 6.90 3.06
CA PRO A 185 -9.36 7.05 1.75
C PRO A 185 -7.88 6.67 1.82
N GLY A 186 -7.48 5.69 0.99
CA GLY A 186 -6.12 5.14 0.92
C GLY A 186 -5.68 4.28 2.12
N PHE A 187 -6.63 3.89 2.98
CA PHE A 187 -6.39 3.08 4.19
C PHE A 187 -5.21 3.62 5.01
N LEU A 188 -4.27 2.76 5.41
CA LEU A 188 -3.14 3.20 6.21
C LEU A 188 -1.89 3.43 5.37
N VAL A 189 -1.36 2.40 4.73
CA VAL A 189 -0.04 2.49 4.11
C VAL A 189 -0.01 3.50 2.96
N ASN A 190 -1.01 3.51 2.07
CA ASN A 190 -1.01 4.48 0.97
C ASN A 190 -1.21 5.92 1.49
N ARG A 191 -2.07 6.09 2.50
CA ARG A 191 -2.26 7.38 3.18
C ARG A 191 -0.95 7.94 3.76
N LEU A 192 -0.09 7.09 4.32
CA LEU A 192 1.22 7.51 4.85
C LEU A 192 2.27 7.71 3.75
N LEU A 193 2.30 6.80 2.77
CA LEU A 193 3.33 6.78 1.73
C LEU A 193 3.21 7.97 0.77
N MET A 194 2.00 8.35 0.39
CA MET A 194 1.80 9.36 -0.65
C MET A 194 2.28 10.76 -0.25
N PRO A 195 2.06 11.29 0.97
CA PRO A 195 2.72 12.51 1.45
C PRO A 195 4.24 12.45 1.34
N TYR A 196 4.86 11.34 1.73
CA TYR A 196 6.31 11.13 1.65
C TYR A 196 6.81 11.22 0.20
N LEU A 197 6.18 10.49 -0.72
CA LEU A 197 6.53 10.51 -2.14
C LEU A 197 6.28 11.88 -2.77
N ASN A 198 5.14 12.48 -2.46
CA ASN A 198 4.76 13.78 -2.99
C ASN A 198 5.72 14.87 -2.52
N GLU A 199 6.20 14.81 -1.28
CA GLU A 199 7.17 15.78 -0.79
C GLU A 199 8.55 15.64 -1.45
N ALA A 200 8.97 14.40 -1.80
CA ALA A 200 10.15 14.20 -2.62
C ALA A 200 10.02 14.91 -3.98
N VAL A 201 8.84 14.83 -4.60
CA VAL A 201 8.54 15.50 -5.87
C VAL A 201 8.50 17.03 -5.69
N PHE A 202 7.96 17.55 -4.59
CA PHE A 202 8.04 18.97 -4.26
C PHE A 202 9.50 19.44 -4.13
N CYS A 203 10.34 18.68 -3.40
CA CYS A 203 11.76 19.01 -3.24
C CYS A 203 12.49 19.07 -4.59
N LEU A 204 12.20 18.12 -5.49
CA LEU A 204 12.80 18.09 -6.82
C LEU A 204 12.33 19.25 -7.70
N GLN A 205 11.01 19.48 -7.78
CA GLN A 205 10.47 20.53 -8.65
C GLN A 205 10.89 21.92 -8.18
N GLU A 206 10.98 22.15 -6.87
CA GLU A 206 11.40 23.43 -6.28
C GLU A 206 12.92 23.60 -6.35
N GLY A 207 13.68 22.53 -6.54
CA GLY A 207 15.14 22.61 -6.61
C GLY A 207 15.83 22.65 -5.27
N ALA A 208 15.18 22.08 -4.26
CA ALA A 208 15.75 21.90 -2.94
C ALA A 208 16.99 21.01 -2.95
N ALA A 209 16.96 19.95 -3.77
CA ALA A 209 18.10 19.07 -4.00
C ALA A 209 17.97 18.36 -5.35
N ALA A 210 19.10 17.87 -5.87
CA ALA A 210 19.12 17.01 -7.04
C ALA A 210 18.56 15.61 -6.69
N MET A 211 17.96 14.95 -7.69
CA MET A 211 17.34 13.63 -7.54
C MET A 211 18.26 12.59 -6.83
N PRO A 212 19.56 12.42 -7.19
CA PRO A 212 20.43 11.48 -6.48
C PRO A 212 20.69 11.83 -5.01
N ALA A 213 20.68 13.12 -4.67
CA ALA A 213 20.89 13.57 -3.30
C ALA A 213 19.67 13.24 -2.42
N ILE A 214 18.46 13.41 -2.94
CA ILE A 214 17.21 13.04 -2.25
C ILE A 214 17.15 11.51 -2.07
N GLU A 215 17.45 10.72 -3.11
CA GLU A 215 17.50 9.25 -3.03
C GLU A 215 18.51 8.77 -1.97
N SER A 216 19.73 9.31 -2.00
CA SER A 216 20.80 8.94 -1.08
C SER A 216 20.47 9.33 0.36
N ALA A 217 19.86 10.52 0.55
CA ALA A 217 19.42 10.96 1.87
C ALA A 217 18.38 10.01 2.47
N MET A 218 17.41 9.55 1.67
CA MET A 218 16.36 8.67 2.16
C MET A 218 16.84 7.23 2.36
N THR A 219 17.71 6.71 1.49
CA THR A 219 18.34 5.40 1.74
C THR A 219 19.28 5.45 2.95
N GLY A 220 19.99 6.56 3.15
CA GLY A 220 20.78 6.84 4.37
C GLY A 220 19.92 6.94 5.64
N ALA A 221 18.65 7.36 5.52
CA ALA A 221 17.66 7.35 6.61
C ALA A 221 17.00 5.98 6.84
N GLY A 222 17.46 4.93 6.15
CA GLY A 222 17.06 3.55 6.35
C GLY A 222 16.06 3.01 5.32
N TRP A 223 15.52 3.84 4.40
CA TRP A 223 14.58 3.34 3.41
C TRP A 223 15.26 2.35 2.45
N PRO A 224 14.60 1.23 2.09
CA PRO A 224 15.20 0.22 1.21
C PRO A 224 15.43 0.73 -0.22
N MET A 225 14.71 1.78 -0.60
CA MET A 225 14.75 2.41 -1.92
C MET A 225 14.46 3.89 -1.78
N GLY A 226 15.11 4.73 -2.59
CA GLY A 226 14.77 6.14 -2.63
C GLY A 226 13.42 6.40 -3.29
N PRO A 227 12.81 7.57 -3.05
CA PRO A 227 11.41 7.84 -3.36
C PRO A 227 11.09 7.78 -4.87
N PHE A 228 11.97 8.28 -5.74
CA PHE A 228 11.74 8.27 -7.19
C PHE A 228 11.93 6.89 -7.79
N THR A 229 12.95 6.15 -7.33
CA THR A 229 13.13 4.75 -7.72
C THR A 229 11.92 3.91 -7.29
N LEU A 230 11.34 4.19 -6.12
CA LEU A 230 10.13 3.54 -5.64
C LEU A 230 8.91 3.87 -6.51
N VAL A 231 8.68 5.15 -6.84
CA VAL A 231 7.58 5.53 -7.75
C VAL A 231 7.72 4.84 -9.11
N ASP A 232 8.93 4.80 -9.67
CA ASP A 232 9.15 4.17 -10.98
C ASP A 232 8.96 2.65 -10.95
N ALA A 233 9.19 2.01 -9.80
CA ALA A 233 8.94 0.59 -9.60
C ALA A 233 7.44 0.27 -9.42
N LEU A 234 6.71 1.09 -8.66
CA LEU A 234 5.27 0.96 -8.45
C LEU A 234 4.47 1.29 -9.71
N GLY A 235 4.92 2.31 -10.44
CA GLY A 235 4.22 2.90 -11.57
C GLY A 235 3.63 4.26 -11.20
N LEU A 236 4.03 5.29 -11.93
CA LEU A 236 3.65 6.67 -11.65
C LEU A 236 2.13 6.91 -11.77
N ASP A 237 1.49 6.26 -12.73
CA ASP A 237 0.04 6.28 -12.93
C ASP A 237 -0.73 5.66 -11.76
N VAL A 238 -0.22 4.57 -11.18
CA VAL A 238 -0.80 3.95 -9.99
C VAL A 238 -0.68 4.86 -8.77
N CYS A 239 0.49 5.47 -8.58
CA CYS A 239 0.70 6.45 -7.51
C CYS A 239 -0.20 7.69 -7.68
N ALA A 240 -0.40 8.15 -8.92
CA ALA A 240 -1.27 9.30 -9.20
C ALA A 240 -2.75 9.00 -8.94
N GLU A 241 -3.21 7.78 -9.24
CA GLU A 241 -4.56 7.32 -8.90
C GLU A 241 -4.77 7.32 -7.38
N ALA A 242 -3.83 6.76 -6.61
CA ALA A 242 -3.86 6.82 -5.16
C ALA A 242 -3.84 8.27 -4.64
N GLY A 243 -3.01 9.13 -5.23
CA GLY A 243 -2.96 10.56 -4.90
C GLY A 243 -4.27 11.29 -5.16
N THR A 244 -5.02 10.92 -6.20
CA THR A 244 -6.34 11.49 -6.52
C THR A 244 -7.35 11.14 -5.43
N VAL A 245 -7.41 9.86 -5.02
CA VAL A 245 -8.28 9.41 -3.93
C VAL A 245 -7.97 10.16 -2.62
N LEU A 246 -6.69 10.34 -2.32
CA LEU A 246 -6.27 11.07 -1.12
C LEU A 246 -6.60 12.56 -1.20
N LEU A 247 -6.46 13.19 -2.37
CA LEU A 247 -6.86 14.58 -2.58
C LEU A 247 -8.37 14.77 -2.40
N GLU A 248 -9.19 13.86 -2.94
CA GLU A 248 -10.65 13.89 -2.76
C GLU A 248 -11.03 13.70 -1.29
N GLY A 249 -10.35 12.80 -0.58
CA GLY A 249 -10.64 12.48 0.82
C GLY A 249 -10.16 13.53 1.83
N TYR A 250 -9.04 14.19 1.55
CA TYR A 250 -8.32 15.00 2.55
C TYR A 250 -8.03 16.45 2.10
N GLY A 251 -8.31 16.79 0.84
CA GLY A 251 -8.19 18.13 0.29
C GLY A 251 -6.75 18.63 0.18
N GLU A 252 -6.57 19.93 0.46
CA GLU A 252 -5.34 20.67 0.15
C GLU A 252 -4.05 20.04 0.70
N ARG A 253 -4.13 19.38 1.87
CA ARG A 253 -2.96 18.74 2.49
C ARG A 253 -2.37 17.59 1.67
N MET A 254 -3.17 17.00 0.77
CA MET A 254 -2.79 15.91 -0.14
C MET A 254 -2.61 16.37 -1.58
N ARG A 255 -2.56 17.69 -1.85
CA ARG A 255 -2.43 18.22 -3.21
C ARG A 255 -1.12 17.73 -3.86
N PRO A 256 -1.17 17.09 -5.04
CA PRO A 256 0.03 16.61 -5.71
C PRO A 256 0.87 17.77 -6.22
N ALA A 257 2.18 17.59 -6.21
CA ALA A 257 3.13 18.47 -6.88
C ALA A 257 2.83 18.57 -8.39
N ALA A 258 3.06 19.73 -9.01
CA ALA A 258 2.74 19.98 -10.41
C ALA A 258 3.49 19.03 -11.37
N LEU A 259 4.68 18.58 -10.97
CA LEU A 259 5.51 17.66 -11.77
C LEU A 259 4.82 16.31 -12.02
N TRP A 260 3.94 15.84 -11.13
CA TRP A 260 3.16 14.62 -11.38
C TRP A 260 2.34 14.72 -12.67
N ALA A 261 1.66 15.85 -12.89
CA ALA A 261 0.85 16.07 -14.08
C ALA A 261 1.69 16.06 -15.37
N SER A 262 2.86 16.71 -15.35
CA SER A 262 3.77 16.71 -16.50
C SER A 262 4.30 15.31 -16.84
N LEU A 263 4.59 14.48 -15.83
CA LEU A 263 5.05 13.11 -16.03
C LEU A 263 3.94 12.21 -16.58
N LEU A 264 2.70 12.38 -16.10
CA LEU A 264 1.52 11.66 -16.61
C LEU A 264 1.21 12.01 -18.06
N GLU A 265 1.22 13.31 -18.40
CA GLU A 265 0.98 13.80 -19.76
C GLU A 265 2.04 13.24 -20.74
N ALA A 266 3.29 13.15 -20.29
CA ALA A 266 4.38 12.55 -21.05
C ALA A 266 4.40 11.00 -21.03
N GLN A 267 3.39 10.35 -20.43
CA GLN A 267 3.27 8.89 -20.29
C GLN A 267 4.48 8.21 -19.65
N ARG A 268 5.16 8.91 -18.73
CA ARG A 268 6.35 8.41 -18.02
C ARG A 268 5.93 7.61 -16.80
N PHE A 269 5.39 6.41 -17.02
CA PHE A 269 4.80 5.56 -15.99
C PHE A 269 5.81 4.68 -15.22
N GLY A 270 7.10 5.00 -15.27
CA GLY A 270 8.15 4.24 -14.60
C GLY A 270 8.68 3.08 -15.44
N ARG A 271 9.21 2.06 -14.76
CA ARG A 271 9.91 0.91 -15.37
C ARG A 271 9.06 0.19 -16.42
N LYS A 272 7.75 0.05 -16.19
CA LYS A 272 6.83 -0.64 -17.10
C LYS A 272 6.69 0.01 -18.49
N ARG A 273 7.10 1.28 -18.63
CA ARG A 273 7.15 2.01 -19.91
C ARG A 273 8.57 2.41 -20.31
N GLY A 274 9.59 1.92 -19.60
CA GLY A 274 10.99 2.27 -19.81
C GLY A 274 11.37 3.70 -19.37
N ALA A 275 10.43 4.49 -18.84
CA ALA A 275 10.68 5.86 -18.41
C ALA A 275 9.69 6.32 -17.33
N GLY A 276 10.21 6.96 -16.29
CA GLY A 276 9.51 7.61 -15.18
C GLY A 276 10.29 8.84 -14.73
N PHE A 277 10.67 8.94 -13.47
CA PHE A 277 11.71 9.88 -13.03
C PHE A 277 13.08 9.54 -13.65
N TYR A 278 13.35 8.25 -13.87
CA TYR A 278 14.52 7.79 -14.60
C TYR A 278 14.15 7.21 -15.96
N ARG A 279 15.15 7.05 -16.83
CA ARG A 279 15.07 6.15 -18.00
C ARG A 279 15.67 4.80 -17.66
N TYR A 280 15.06 3.77 -18.21
CA TYR A 280 15.49 2.39 -18.06
C TYR A 280 15.80 1.83 -19.44
N ALA A 281 17.00 1.27 -19.59
CA ALA A 281 17.33 0.47 -20.77
C ALA A 281 16.42 -0.78 -20.80
N GLU A 282 16.19 -1.32 -22.01
CA GLU A 282 15.59 -2.65 -22.12
C GLU A 282 16.50 -3.65 -21.40
N SER A 283 16.06 -4.09 -20.23
CA SER A 283 16.79 -5.01 -19.36
C SER A 283 15.81 -5.94 -18.70
N SER A 284 16.18 -7.22 -18.62
CA SER A 284 15.47 -8.22 -17.86
C SER A 284 15.75 -8.13 -16.35
N ASP A 285 16.72 -7.31 -15.92
CA ASP A 285 16.99 -7.08 -14.49
C ASP A 285 16.07 -5.97 -13.94
N PRO A 286 15.08 -6.31 -13.09
CA PRO A 286 14.21 -5.33 -12.46
C PRO A 286 14.95 -4.37 -11.52
N ARG A 287 16.20 -4.66 -11.16
CA ARG A 287 17.07 -3.82 -10.32
C ARG A 287 18.01 -2.94 -11.13
N ALA A 288 17.98 -2.99 -12.46
CA ALA A 288 18.82 -2.15 -13.30
C ALA A 288 18.64 -0.68 -12.90
N ALA A 289 19.75 0.03 -12.64
CA ALA A 289 19.72 1.42 -12.26
C ALA A 289 19.14 2.26 -13.40
N GLY A 290 18.29 3.22 -13.04
CA GLY A 290 17.79 4.20 -13.99
C GLY A 290 18.82 5.30 -14.25
N THR A 291 18.78 5.92 -15.42
CA THR A 291 19.60 7.08 -15.76
C THR A 291 18.76 8.35 -15.82
N ALA A 292 19.33 9.48 -15.40
CA ALA A 292 18.69 10.78 -15.56
C ALA A 292 18.62 11.16 -17.05
N ASP A 293 17.62 11.94 -17.45
CA ASP A 293 17.47 12.42 -18.82
C ASP A 293 17.03 13.88 -18.92
N ASP A 294 17.33 14.50 -20.05
CA ASP A 294 17.08 15.93 -20.27
C ASP A 294 15.60 16.30 -20.26
N ALA A 295 14.70 15.36 -20.59
CA ALA A 295 13.27 15.63 -20.60
C ALA A 295 12.74 15.97 -19.20
N LEU A 296 13.19 15.25 -18.16
CA LEU A 296 12.83 15.58 -16.78
C LEU A 296 13.35 16.97 -16.38
N THR A 297 14.59 17.28 -16.73
CA THR A 297 15.20 18.59 -16.49
C THR A 297 14.39 19.73 -17.13
N GLN A 298 13.93 19.53 -18.37
CA GLN A 298 13.09 20.51 -19.08
C GLN A 298 11.72 20.68 -18.42
N MET A 299 11.07 19.61 -17.98
CA MET A 299 9.79 19.69 -17.24
C MET A 299 9.94 20.51 -15.96
N ILE A 300 10.99 20.23 -15.18
CA ILE A 300 11.29 20.97 -13.95
C ILE A 300 11.55 22.45 -14.24
N ALA A 301 12.35 22.76 -15.27
CA ALA A 301 12.63 24.14 -15.67
C ALA A 301 11.35 24.89 -16.07
N ALA A 302 10.44 24.24 -16.81
CA ALA A 302 9.15 24.82 -17.20
C ALA A 302 8.24 25.13 -16.01
N ILE A 303 8.25 24.28 -14.97
CA ILE A 303 7.51 24.52 -13.72
C ILE A 303 8.11 25.70 -12.96
N ARG A 304 9.44 25.76 -12.83
CA ARG A 304 10.12 26.86 -12.13
C ARG A 304 9.93 28.21 -12.81
N ALA A 305 9.90 28.23 -14.14
CA ALA A 305 9.60 29.44 -14.90
C ALA A 305 8.21 30.04 -14.58
N LYS A 306 7.28 29.24 -14.03
CA LYS A 306 5.95 29.70 -13.58
C LYS A 306 5.94 30.21 -12.13
N GLY A 307 7.10 30.35 -11.48
CA GLY A 307 7.23 31.00 -10.17
C GLY A 307 7.53 30.06 -8.99
N ALA A 308 7.97 28.82 -9.21
CA ALA A 308 8.42 27.97 -8.11
C ALA A 308 9.79 28.46 -7.60
N ALA A 309 9.82 29.05 -6.41
CA ALA A 309 11.04 29.50 -5.77
C ALA A 309 11.85 28.32 -5.20
N PRO A 310 13.20 28.38 -5.22
CA PRO A 310 14.03 27.41 -4.54
C PRO A 310 13.78 27.36 -3.05
N THR A 311 13.71 26.15 -2.52
CA THR A 311 13.55 25.87 -1.09
C THR A 311 14.76 25.11 -0.57
N ALA A 312 14.92 24.98 0.75
CA ALA A 312 15.98 24.15 1.32
C ALA A 312 15.54 22.67 1.37
N PHE A 313 16.51 21.76 1.24
CA PHE A 313 16.30 20.33 1.42
C PHE A 313 16.77 19.89 2.80
N SER A 314 15.97 19.03 3.43
CA SER A 314 16.39 18.18 4.54
C SER A 314 15.61 16.86 4.50
N PRO A 315 16.17 15.73 4.99
CA PRO A 315 15.42 14.47 5.08
C PRO A 315 14.14 14.59 5.91
N GLU A 316 14.17 15.42 6.95
CA GLU A 316 13.04 15.71 7.85
C GLU A 316 11.84 16.28 7.09
N ARG A 317 12.06 16.98 5.98
CA ARG A 317 10.98 17.49 5.16
C ARG A 317 10.07 16.37 4.63
N LEU A 318 10.66 15.23 4.25
CA LEU A 318 9.92 14.05 3.81
C LEU A 318 9.42 13.25 5.02
N MET A 319 10.29 13.01 6.00
CA MET A 319 9.98 12.17 7.16
C MET A 319 8.90 12.78 8.05
N PHE A 320 8.97 14.08 8.36
CA PHE A 320 8.01 14.73 9.24
C PHE A 320 6.62 14.82 8.61
N GLY A 321 6.52 14.97 7.28
CA GLY A 321 5.24 14.88 6.58
C GLY A 321 4.56 13.52 6.80
N MET A 322 5.32 12.44 6.68
CA MET A 322 4.84 11.07 6.95
C MET A 322 4.50 10.85 8.42
N VAL A 323 5.36 11.32 9.35
CA VAL A 323 5.09 11.28 10.80
C VAL A 323 3.78 12.00 11.11
N ASN A 324 3.60 13.21 10.58
CA ASN A 324 2.40 14.00 10.82
C ASN A 324 1.14 13.25 10.36
N GLU A 325 1.22 12.58 9.21
CA GLU A 325 0.10 11.77 8.71
C GLU A 325 -0.17 10.55 9.58
N ALA A 326 0.86 9.91 10.12
CA ALA A 326 0.73 8.84 11.10
C ALA A 326 0.05 9.34 12.39
N VAL A 327 0.38 10.55 12.85
CA VAL A 327 -0.29 11.15 14.01
C VAL A 327 -1.76 11.49 13.72
N LEU A 328 -2.08 11.92 12.50
CA LEU A 328 -3.47 12.16 12.09
C LEU A 328 -4.25 10.85 12.00
N ALA A 329 -3.65 9.79 11.46
CA ALA A 329 -4.25 8.45 11.47
C ALA A 329 -4.53 7.95 12.91
N LEU A 330 -3.61 8.20 13.85
CA LEU A 330 -3.84 7.93 15.28
C LEU A 330 -4.97 8.78 15.87
N GLN A 331 -5.01 10.06 15.54
CA GLN A 331 -6.00 11.01 16.05
C GLN A 331 -7.42 10.65 15.57
N GLU A 332 -7.54 10.20 14.33
CA GLU A 332 -8.81 9.78 13.71
C GLU A 332 -9.20 8.34 14.09
N GLY A 333 -8.35 7.64 14.86
CA GLY A 333 -8.61 6.26 15.25
C GLY A 333 -8.55 5.27 14.09
N ILE A 334 -7.77 5.57 13.04
CA ILE A 334 -7.61 4.68 11.88
C ILE A 334 -6.91 3.39 12.27
N SER A 335 -5.87 3.47 13.09
CA SER A 335 -5.14 2.30 13.57
C SER A 335 -4.37 2.62 14.85
N THR A 336 -3.81 1.59 15.49
CA THR A 336 -3.00 1.74 16.71
C THR A 336 -1.58 2.18 16.37
N ALA A 337 -0.83 2.71 17.36
CA ALA A 337 0.57 3.11 17.12
C ALA A 337 1.45 1.92 16.69
N ALA A 338 1.21 0.75 17.29
CA ALA A 338 1.91 -0.48 16.93
C ALA A 338 1.60 -0.93 15.50
N ASP A 339 0.33 -0.91 15.10
CA ASP A 339 -0.10 -1.30 13.75
C ASP A 339 0.38 -0.33 12.67
N ILE A 340 0.45 0.97 12.98
CA ILE A 340 1.03 1.98 12.10
C ILE A 340 2.48 1.68 11.80
N ASP A 341 3.29 1.45 12.83
CA ASP A 341 4.70 1.14 12.66
C ASP A 341 4.92 -0.22 11.98
N LEU A 342 4.10 -1.23 12.33
CA LEU A 342 4.12 -2.50 11.63
C LEU A 342 3.74 -2.35 10.14
N GLY A 343 2.78 -1.48 9.83
CA GLY A 343 2.40 -1.14 8.45
C GLY A 343 3.56 -0.53 7.67
N VAL A 344 4.31 0.39 8.29
CA VAL A 344 5.50 1.01 7.68
C VAL A 344 6.63 -0.02 7.49
N VAL A 345 6.89 -0.88 8.48
CA VAL A 345 7.93 -1.91 8.38
C VAL A 345 7.56 -2.99 7.36
N ALA A 346 6.39 -3.61 7.50
CA ALA A 346 6.01 -4.77 6.70
C ALA A 346 5.45 -4.39 5.31
N GLY A 347 4.89 -3.19 5.18
CA GLY A 347 4.30 -2.67 3.93
C GLY A 347 5.28 -1.85 3.10
N LEU A 348 6.10 -1.01 3.73
CA LEU A 348 7.05 -0.13 3.02
C LEU A 348 8.52 -0.58 3.13
N GLY A 349 8.79 -1.61 3.94
CA GLY A 349 10.13 -2.18 4.09
C GLY A 349 11.07 -1.34 4.96
N TYR A 350 10.53 -0.46 5.82
CA TYR A 350 11.35 0.28 6.77
C TYR A 350 12.07 -0.68 7.73
N PRO A 351 13.32 -0.41 8.16
CA PRO A 351 14.10 -1.38 8.91
C PRO A 351 13.44 -1.74 10.24
N LEU A 352 13.27 -3.04 10.52
CA LEU A 352 12.67 -3.52 11.76
C LEU A 352 13.42 -3.03 13.02
N ALA A 353 14.75 -2.94 12.95
CA ALA A 353 15.58 -2.44 14.05
C ALA A 353 15.30 -0.95 14.38
N GLU A 354 14.76 -0.20 13.42
CA GLU A 354 14.36 1.20 13.58
C GLU A 354 12.91 1.34 14.06
N GLY A 355 12.19 0.22 14.23
CA GLY A 355 10.81 0.17 14.73
C GLY A 355 9.76 0.57 13.70
N GLY A 356 9.73 1.84 13.30
CA GLY A 356 8.72 2.39 12.39
C GLY A 356 8.74 3.92 12.41
N ILE A 357 7.73 4.56 11.82
CA ILE A 357 7.72 6.02 11.64
C ILE A 357 7.43 6.76 12.96
N LEU A 358 6.61 6.19 13.85
CA LEU A 358 6.32 6.74 15.16
C LEU A 358 7.49 6.49 16.13
N HIS A 359 8.14 5.32 16.08
CA HIS A 359 9.41 5.10 16.78
C HIS A 359 10.50 6.06 16.31
N TYR A 360 10.58 6.37 15.00
CA TYR A 360 11.47 7.40 14.47
C TYR A 360 11.16 8.77 15.10
N ALA A 361 9.89 9.16 15.17
CA ALA A 361 9.47 10.41 15.80
C ALA A 361 9.87 10.48 17.28
N ASP A 362 9.68 9.39 18.03
CA ASP A 362 10.07 9.31 19.44
C ASP A 362 11.59 9.39 19.65
N ARG A 363 12.41 8.86 18.71
CA ARG A 363 13.88 9.02 18.74
C ARG A 363 14.32 10.45 18.45
N VAL A 364 13.70 11.11 17.50
CA VAL A 364 13.97 12.51 17.13
C VAL A 364 13.52 13.47 18.25
N GLY A 365 12.44 13.12 18.94
CA GLY A 365 11.78 13.93 19.96
C GLY A 365 10.57 14.68 19.38
N LEU A 366 9.41 14.52 20.04
CA LEU A 366 8.14 15.02 19.50
C LEU A 366 8.05 16.55 19.45
N ASP A 367 8.78 17.24 20.31
CA ASP A 367 8.95 18.70 20.28
C ASP A 367 9.79 19.15 19.07
N THR A 368 10.84 18.42 18.72
CA THR A 368 11.64 18.67 17.51
C THR A 368 10.80 18.48 16.25
N VAL A 369 10.03 17.39 16.19
CA VAL A 369 9.10 17.11 15.08
C VAL A 369 8.06 18.23 14.97
N LEU A 370 7.45 18.62 16.09
CA LEU A 370 6.46 19.70 16.11
C LEU A 370 7.04 21.03 15.61
N ALA A 371 8.21 21.44 16.12
CA ALA A 371 8.87 22.68 15.70
C ALA A 371 9.25 22.66 14.21
N GLY A 372 9.71 21.51 13.70
CA GLY A 372 9.98 21.32 12.29
C GLY A 372 8.74 21.47 11.42
N LEU A 373 7.64 20.81 11.80
CA LEU A 373 6.35 20.93 11.11
C LEU A 373 5.80 22.36 11.13
N GLU A 374 5.93 23.10 12.23
CA GLU A 374 5.51 24.52 12.31
C GLU A 374 6.33 25.41 11.38
N THR A 375 7.64 25.17 11.32
CA THR A 375 8.55 25.88 10.41
C THR A 375 8.18 25.58 8.96
N PHE A 376 7.96 24.31 8.61
CA PHE A 376 7.55 23.91 7.27
C PHE A 376 6.14 24.40 6.92
N ALA A 377 5.21 24.44 7.87
CA ALA A 377 3.87 24.98 7.64
C ALA A 377 3.92 26.45 7.24
N THR A 378 4.82 27.22 7.86
CA THR A 378 5.02 28.65 7.59
C THR A 378 5.74 28.90 6.27
N THR A 379 6.74 28.07 5.95
CA THR A 379 7.66 28.31 4.82
C THR A 379 7.28 27.58 3.54
N LEU A 380 6.67 26.40 3.67
CA LEU A 380 6.32 25.51 2.56
C LEU A 380 4.82 25.37 2.37
N GLY A 381 4.01 25.70 3.38
CA GLY A 381 2.56 25.82 3.29
C GLY A 381 1.79 24.76 4.10
N PRO A 382 0.44 24.77 3.99
CA PRO A 382 -0.45 24.15 4.96
C PRO A 382 -0.40 22.62 5.02
N ARG A 383 0.21 21.93 4.04
CA ARG A 383 0.37 20.47 4.06
C ARG A 383 1.21 19.96 5.24
N PHE A 384 2.03 20.83 5.85
CA PHE A 384 2.80 20.54 7.05
C PHE A 384 2.12 20.98 8.35
N HIS A 385 0.86 21.43 8.30
CA HIS A 385 0.15 21.84 9.51
C HIS A 385 0.15 20.69 10.54
N PRO A 386 0.72 20.90 11.74
CA PRO A 386 0.90 19.82 12.70
C PRO A 386 -0.43 19.26 13.19
N ALA A 387 -0.52 17.94 13.31
CA ALA A 387 -1.62 17.25 13.95
C ALA A 387 -1.85 17.79 15.37
N TYR A 388 -3.12 17.98 15.74
CA TYR A 388 -3.45 18.52 17.07
C TYR A 388 -2.98 17.58 18.19
N ARG A 389 -3.09 16.26 17.98
CA ARG A 389 -2.60 15.23 18.91
C ARG A 389 -1.09 15.37 19.20
N LEU A 390 -0.27 15.73 18.21
CA LEU A 390 1.17 15.96 18.43
C LEU A 390 1.40 17.12 19.42
N ARG A 391 0.64 18.22 19.26
CA ARG A 391 0.70 19.37 20.18
C ARG A 391 0.31 18.98 21.60
N GLN A 392 -0.74 18.18 21.75
CA GLN A 392 -1.19 17.69 23.05
C GLN A 392 -0.12 16.81 23.72
N MET A 393 0.54 15.92 22.97
CA MET A 393 1.60 15.06 23.50
C MET A 393 2.81 15.86 23.96
N VAL A 394 3.26 16.84 23.17
CA VAL A 394 4.35 17.74 23.55
C VAL A 394 3.98 18.56 24.79
N ALA A 395 2.76 19.10 24.86
CA ALA A 395 2.28 19.84 26.02
C ALA A 395 2.18 18.96 27.29
N ALA A 396 1.96 17.66 27.13
CA ALA A 396 1.94 16.68 28.21
C ALA A 396 3.33 16.18 28.62
N GLY A 397 4.41 16.68 27.99
CA GLY A 397 5.78 16.24 28.25
C GLY A 397 6.11 14.85 27.69
N ALA A 398 5.27 14.29 26.84
CA ALA A 398 5.56 13.05 26.12
C ALA A 398 6.47 13.39 24.93
N LEU A 399 7.79 13.41 25.17
CA LEU A 399 8.78 13.86 24.18
C LEU A 399 9.55 12.71 23.52
N GLY A 400 9.06 11.47 23.64
CA GLY A 400 9.73 10.28 23.11
C GLY A 400 10.84 9.77 24.03
N VAL A 401 11.90 9.24 23.44
CA VAL A 401 13.00 8.57 24.16
C VAL A 401 13.60 9.45 25.25
N LYS A 402 13.80 10.75 24.98
CA LYS A 402 14.43 11.69 25.92
C LYS A 402 13.58 11.98 27.17
N ALA A 403 12.29 11.69 27.13
CA ALA A 403 11.36 11.82 28.25
C ALA A 403 10.86 10.46 28.75
N THR A 404 11.47 9.36 28.30
CA THR A 404 11.05 7.97 28.56
C THR A 404 9.62 7.63 28.12
N ARG A 405 8.95 8.54 27.41
CA ARG A 405 7.52 8.46 27.08
C ARG A 405 7.20 9.30 25.84
N GLY A 406 6.59 8.67 24.84
CA GLY A 406 6.16 9.28 23.58
C GLY A 406 4.90 8.61 23.03
N PHE A 407 4.95 8.15 21.77
CA PHE A 407 3.96 7.18 21.26
C PHE A 407 4.12 5.82 21.92
N PHE A 408 5.36 5.49 22.30
CA PHE A 408 5.72 4.30 23.05
C PHE A 408 6.38 4.68 24.39
N GLU A 409 6.49 3.70 25.30
CA GLU A 409 7.19 3.84 26.58
C GLU A 409 8.62 3.31 26.44
N TYR A 410 9.59 4.00 27.05
CA TYR A 410 11.01 3.68 26.96
C TYR A 410 11.64 3.44 28.34
N PRO A 411 12.59 2.51 28.46
CA PRO A 411 13.22 2.14 29.73
C PRO A 411 14.11 3.23 30.32
#